data_AF-A0A8T2S0J4-F1
#
_entry.id   AF-A0A8T2S0J4-F1
#
_cell.length_a   1.000
_cell.length_b   1.000
_cell.length_c   1.000
_cell.angle_alpha   90.00
_cell.angle_beta   90.00
_cell.angle_gamma   90.00
#
_symmetry.space_group_name_H-M   'P 1'
#
loop_
_entity.id
_entity.type
_entity.pdbx_description
1 polymer ?
#
loop_
_entity_poly.entity_id
_entity_poly.type
_entity_poly.pdbx_seq_one_letter_code
_entity_poly.pdbx_strand_id
1 'polypeptide(L)'
;MEIMKGFYLAFLFLGVSSLHVFAAHVFPGARHSDEVVKSVTFRSPAFTLGPGEVQNTYYQGVPFVEGHVALKAFDAEVVDESGNSVPLNEVYLHHWVALNYIGTNSTDYVPHGPISSSGSIIGNDGVCPNHALSQIYGLGSETRKTSTYLPGPYGIEVGKYENELWLLNVHAIDTRGTIDPFGCLECRCDLYNVTVGEDGKPLRDGYQGGLFCCYDGVRCQLKDGYVGENRTYYLEYTVHYQEWDDSILPLKIYIFDSTFEGSTCKVFVHVLVLNRMDSVLRP
;
A
#
# COMPACT_ATOMS: atom_id res chain seq x y z
N MET A 1 -72.13 43.37 -15.09
CA MET A 1 -72.89 44.53 -14.57
C MET A 1 -72.51 44.65 -13.11
N GLU A 2 -71.67 45.59 -12.67
CA GLU A 2 -71.08 46.77 -13.32
C GLU A 2 -69.76 47.17 -12.60
N ILE A 3 -68.81 47.79 -13.33
CA ILE A 3 -68.08 49.05 -13.00
C ILE A 3 -67.36 49.18 -11.63
N MET A 4 -66.18 49.79 -11.44
CA MET A 4 -65.00 50.24 -12.23
C MET A 4 -63.97 50.77 -11.17
N LYS A 5 -62.67 50.89 -11.53
CA LYS A 5 -61.67 51.94 -11.14
C LYS A 5 -61.66 52.49 -9.68
N GLY A 6 -60.54 52.65 -8.97
CA GLY A 6 -59.10 52.54 -9.29
C GLY A 6 -58.26 53.52 -8.44
N PHE A 7 -56.93 53.31 -8.33
CA PHE A 7 -55.90 54.17 -7.68
C PHE A 7 -56.07 54.45 -6.17
N TYR A 8 -55.06 54.30 -5.30
CA TYR A 8 -53.73 54.94 -5.32
C TYR A 8 -52.61 54.12 -4.63
N LEU A 9 -51.35 54.51 -4.90
CA LEU A 9 -50.11 53.93 -4.36
C LEU A 9 -49.87 54.26 -2.86
N ALA A 10 -49.23 53.33 -2.14
CA ALA A 10 -48.14 53.63 -1.20
C ALA A 10 -47.21 52.40 -1.04
N PHE A 11 -45.91 52.64 -0.93
CA PHE A 11 -44.87 51.60 -0.88
C PHE A 11 -44.68 51.00 0.51
N LEU A 12 -44.44 49.68 0.59
CA LEU A 12 -43.47 49.08 1.52
C LEU A 12 -43.13 47.63 1.11
N PHE A 13 -42.13 47.48 0.24
CA PHE A 13 -41.44 46.21 0.05
C PHE A 13 -40.45 46.01 1.21
N LEU A 14 -40.75 45.10 2.13
CA LEU A 14 -39.75 44.52 3.03
C LEU A 14 -39.48 43.09 2.57
N GLY A 15 -38.44 42.94 1.75
CA GLY A 15 -37.89 41.64 1.42
C GLY A 15 -37.09 41.11 2.60
N VAL A 16 -37.39 39.89 3.05
CA VAL A 16 -36.49 39.11 3.92
C VAL A 16 -35.86 38.02 3.05
N SER A 17 -34.78 38.37 2.37
CA SER A 17 -33.89 37.40 1.76
C SER A 17 -33.18 36.62 2.88
N SER A 18 -33.64 35.40 3.15
CA SER A 18 -33.03 34.49 4.13
C SER A 18 -31.67 34.00 3.62
N LEU A 19 -30.66 34.85 3.81
CA LEU A 19 -29.26 34.58 3.49
C LEU A 19 -28.80 33.38 4.33
N HIS A 20 -28.74 32.20 3.71
CA HIS A 20 -28.15 31.02 4.34
C HIS A 20 -26.63 31.20 4.34
N VAL A 21 -26.16 31.93 5.35
CA VAL A 21 -24.74 31.92 5.71
C VAL A 21 -24.43 30.53 6.23
N PHE A 22 -23.99 29.64 5.33
CA PHE A 22 -23.10 28.57 5.73
C PHE A 22 -21.87 29.26 6.31
N ALA A 23 -21.81 29.32 7.64
CA ALA A 23 -20.60 29.63 8.35
C ALA A 23 -19.63 28.48 8.07
N ALA A 24 -18.89 28.62 6.96
CA ALA A 24 -17.67 27.86 6.75
C ALA A 24 -16.88 28.00 8.04
N HIS A 25 -16.73 26.89 8.76
CA HIS A 25 -15.82 26.83 9.88
C HIS A 25 -14.43 26.89 9.26
N VAL A 26 -14.00 28.13 9.01
CA VAL A 26 -12.59 28.46 8.85
C VAL A 26 -11.99 28.09 10.19
N PHE A 27 -11.53 26.85 10.31
CA PHE A 27 -10.53 26.49 11.30
C PHE A 27 -9.49 27.61 11.21
N PRO A 28 -9.24 28.35 12.31
CA PRO A 28 -8.19 29.36 12.30
C PRO A 28 -6.96 28.63 11.81
N GLY A 29 -6.40 29.08 10.67
CA GLY A 29 -5.31 28.36 10.03
C GLY A 29 -4.24 28.14 11.08
N ALA A 30 -4.11 26.89 11.54
CA ALA A 30 -3.02 26.50 12.40
C ALA A 30 -1.79 27.00 11.66
N ARG A 31 -1.04 27.88 12.31
CA ARG A 31 0.08 28.57 11.68
C ARG A 31 1.09 27.48 11.38
N HIS A 32 0.99 26.91 10.18
CA HIS A 32 1.71 25.72 9.80
C HIS A 32 3.16 26.05 10.07
N SER A 33 3.78 25.32 11.00
CA SER A 33 5.23 25.23 11.01
C SER A 33 5.61 24.86 9.59
N ASP A 34 6.58 25.59 9.02
CA ASP A 34 7.03 25.34 7.65
C ASP A 34 7.26 23.83 7.51
N GLU A 35 6.54 23.17 6.60
CA GLU A 35 6.44 21.71 6.59
C GLU A 35 7.80 21.11 6.18
N VAL A 36 8.66 20.85 7.17
CA VAL A 36 9.99 20.26 6.95
C VAL A 36 9.85 18.76 6.71
N VAL A 37 9.42 18.41 5.50
CA VAL A 37 9.50 17.04 4.99
C VAL A 37 10.97 16.69 4.76
N LYS A 38 11.44 15.69 5.49
CA LYS A 38 12.72 15.00 5.29
C LYS A 38 12.50 13.81 4.36
N SER A 39 13.56 13.33 3.74
CA SER A 39 13.56 12.05 3.02
C SER A 39 14.83 11.25 3.29
N VAL A 40 14.71 9.93 3.20
CA VAL A 40 15.84 8.99 3.30
C VAL A 40 15.56 7.78 2.41
N THR A 41 16.61 7.26 1.78
CA THR A 41 16.54 6.10 0.87
C THR A 41 17.26 4.91 1.48
N PHE A 42 16.62 3.75 1.40
CA PHE A 42 17.12 2.46 1.87
C PHE A 42 17.06 1.42 0.75
N ARG A 43 17.70 0.26 0.97
CA ARG A 43 17.59 -0.92 0.09
C ARG A 43 17.22 -2.15 0.90
N SER A 44 16.46 -3.06 0.29
CA SER A 44 16.31 -4.43 0.80
C SER A 44 17.66 -5.16 0.82
N PRO A 45 17.75 -6.34 1.46
CA PRO A 45 18.76 -7.32 1.09
C PRO A 45 18.76 -7.57 -0.42
N ALA A 46 19.93 -7.91 -0.95
CA ALA A 46 20.10 -8.25 -2.36
C ALA A 46 19.34 -9.54 -2.70
N PHE A 47 18.80 -9.61 -3.91
CA PHE A 47 18.23 -10.84 -4.47
C PHE A 47 18.69 -11.07 -5.90
N THR A 48 18.77 -12.32 -6.32
CA THR A 48 19.25 -12.69 -7.65
C THR A 48 18.15 -13.43 -8.40
N LEU A 49 17.86 -12.99 -9.63
CA LEU A 49 16.93 -13.68 -10.53
C LEU A 49 17.62 -14.01 -11.86
N GLY A 50 17.46 -15.25 -12.29
CA GLY A 50 17.61 -15.68 -13.66
C GLY A 50 16.29 -15.56 -14.45
N PRO A 51 16.33 -15.72 -15.78
CA PRO A 51 15.16 -15.66 -16.65
C PRO A 51 14.01 -16.55 -16.17
N GLY A 52 12.81 -15.99 -16.07
CA GLY A 52 11.60 -16.68 -15.62
C GLY A 52 11.48 -16.85 -14.10
N GLU A 53 12.54 -16.61 -13.32
CA GLU A 53 12.52 -16.90 -11.87
C GLU A 53 11.63 -15.93 -11.09
N VAL A 54 11.08 -16.46 -10.00
CA VAL A 54 10.26 -15.73 -9.03
C VAL A 54 10.99 -15.67 -7.71
N GLN A 55 11.04 -14.46 -7.13
CA GLN A 55 11.24 -14.29 -5.70
C GLN A 55 9.90 -13.88 -5.08
N ASN A 56 9.55 -14.45 -3.92
CA ASN A 56 8.45 -14.02 -3.06
C ASN A 56 8.94 -14.04 -1.59
N THR A 57 9.90 -13.17 -1.27
CA THR A 57 10.63 -13.24 0.01
C THR A 57 10.18 -12.17 0.99
N TYR A 58 10.13 -12.55 2.28
CA TYR A 58 9.83 -11.68 3.42
C TYR A 58 11.11 -11.30 4.18
N TYR A 59 11.53 -10.05 4.06
CA TYR A 59 12.64 -9.46 4.82
C TYR A 59 12.08 -8.80 6.09
N GLN A 60 12.49 -9.29 7.26
CA GLN A 60 12.05 -8.76 8.56
C GLN A 60 13.15 -7.88 9.19
N GLY A 61 12.75 -6.85 9.93
CA GLY A 61 13.71 -5.97 10.62
C GLY A 61 14.52 -5.11 9.63
N VAL A 62 13.91 -4.72 8.52
CA VAL A 62 14.57 -3.87 7.52
C VAL A 62 14.83 -2.46 8.08
N PRO A 63 15.89 -1.76 7.63
CA PRO A 63 16.12 -0.37 8.00
C PRO A 63 14.91 0.52 7.70
N PHE A 64 14.61 1.47 8.59
CA PHE A 64 13.53 2.41 8.40
C PHE A 64 13.86 3.74 9.10
N VAL A 65 12.99 4.75 8.96
CA VAL A 65 13.10 5.99 9.75
C VAL A 65 12.92 5.69 11.23
N GLU A 66 13.85 6.19 12.05
CA GLU A 66 13.82 6.07 13.51
C GLU A 66 13.06 7.24 14.15
N GLY A 67 12.51 6.99 15.35
CA GLY A 67 11.77 8.00 16.12
C GLY A 67 10.27 8.08 15.78
N HIS A 68 9.54 8.86 16.58
CA HIS A 68 8.10 9.08 16.40
C HIS A 68 7.88 10.10 15.29
N VAL A 69 7.39 9.64 14.14
CA VAL A 69 7.33 10.42 12.90
C VAL A 69 5.99 10.25 12.20
N ALA A 70 5.64 11.23 11.37
CA ALA A 70 4.54 11.12 10.43
C ALA A 70 5.07 10.82 9.03
N LEU A 71 4.69 9.67 8.46
CA LEU A 71 5.00 9.37 7.06
C LEU A 71 4.16 10.24 6.13
N LYS A 72 4.81 10.73 5.08
CA LYS A 72 4.29 11.69 4.11
C LYS A 72 4.22 11.12 2.71
N ALA A 73 5.19 10.30 2.31
CA ALA A 73 5.16 9.52 1.08
C ALA A 73 6.09 8.30 1.21
N PHE A 74 5.86 7.32 0.35
CA PHE A 74 6.73 6.16 0.17
C PHE A 74 6.86 5.86 -1.32
N ASP A 75 8.09 5.92 -1.83
CA ASP A 75 8.45 5.53 -3.19
C ASP A 75 9.19 4.19 -3.15
N ALA A 76 8.92 3.29 -4.10
CA ALA A 76 9.55 1.99 -4.22
C ALA A 76 9.89 1.66 -5.68
N GLU A 77 11.08 1.10 -5.92
CA GLU A 77 11.59 0.82 -7.26
C GLU A 77 12.54 -0.38 -7.23
N VAL A 78 12.43 -1.30 -8.20
CA VAL A 78 13.45 -2.36 -8.36
C VAL A 78 14.65 -1.75 -9.06
N VAL A 79 15.82 -1.86 -8.46
CA VAL A 79 17.08 -1.37 -9.00
C VAL A 79 18.10 -2.48 -9.20
N ASP A 80 18.98 -2.32 -10.19
CA ASP A 80 20.15 -3.17 -10.40
C ASP A 80 21.28 -2.86 -9.39
N GLU A 81 22.40 -3.60 -9.48
CA GLU A 81 23.58 -3.38 -8.63
C GLU A 81 24.19 -1.98 -8.75
N SER A 82 24.01 -1.30 -9.89
CA SER A 82 24.45 0.07 -10.12
C SER A 82 23.45 1.12 -9.61
N GLY A 83 22.28 0.70 -9.12
CA GLY A 83 21.20 1.59 -8.70
C GLY A 83 20.30 2.09 -9.83
N ASN A 84 20.38 1.51 -11.03
CA ASN A 84 19.48 1.88 -12.12
C ASN A 84 18.13 1.19 -11.94
N SER A 85 17.05 1.96 -12.08
CA SER A 85 15.68 1.47 -12.14
C SER A 85 15.46 0.48 -13.30
N VAL A 86 14.90 -0.68 -12.98
CA VAL A 86 14.74 -1.80 -13.92
C VAL A 86 13.48 -1.64 -14.79
N PRO A 87 13.48 -2.03 -16.08
CA PRO A 87 12.28 -2.06 -16.90
C PRO A 87 11.27 -3.13 -16.43
N LEU A 88 9.98 -2.79 -16.36
CA LEU A 88 8.90 -3.71 -15.93
C LEU A 88 8.67 -4.89 -16.88
N ASN A 89 9.18 -4.81 -18.10
CA ASN A 89 9.18 -5.92 -19.08
C ASN A 89 10.41 -6.84 -18.95
N GLU A 90 11.36 -6.52 -18.06
CA GLU A 90 12.47 -7.39 -17.68
C GLU A 90 12.23 -8.00 -16.29
N VAL A 91 11.98 -7.17 -15.27
CA VAL A 91 11.56 -7.62 -13.94
C VAL A 91 10.30 -6.88 -13.55
N TYR A 92 9.21 -7.62 -13.40
CA TYR A 92 7.93 -7.10 -12.93
C TYR A 92 7.82 -7.29 -11.43
N LEU A 93 7.66 -6.19 -10.70
CA LEU A 93 7.43 -6.19 -9.26
C LEU A 93 5.95 -6.46 -9.02
N HIS A 94 5.56 -7.73 -8.99
CA HIS A 94 4.16 -8.16 -8.89
C HIS A 94 3.47 -7.58 -7.67
N HIS A 95 4.10 -7.69 -6.50
CA HIS A 95 3.84 -6.79 -5.38
C HIS A 95 5.10 -6.61 -4.54
N TRP A 96 5.22 -5.42 -3.99
CA TRP A 96 5.99 -5.18 -2.78
C TRP A 96 4.96 -4.90 -1.68
N VAL A 97 5.32 -5.14 -0.42
CA VAL A 97 4.46 -4.93 0.75
C VAL A 97 5.33 -4.36 1.85
N ALA A 98 4.96 -3.22 2.44
CA ALA A 98 5.62 -2.64 3.60
C ALA A 98 4.66 -2.55 4.78
N LEU A 99 5.04 -3.11 5.93
CA LEU A 99 4.27 -3.03 7.18
C LEU A 99 5.18 -2.96 8.41
N ASN A 100 4.66 -2.36 9.48
CA ASN A 100 5.29 -2.31 10.79
C ASN A 100 4.68 -3.36 11.75
N TYR A 101 5.50 -3.81 12.70
CA TYR A 101 5.13 -4.76 13.73
C TYR A 101 5.92 -4.49 15.01
N ILE A 102 5.37 -4.86 16.17
CA ILE A 102 6.10 -4.84 17.44
C ILE A 102 6.93 -6.12 17.51
N GLY A 103 8.24 -5.99 17.45
CA GLY A 103 9.17 -7.12 17.63
C GLY A 103 9.12 -7.65 19.06
N THR A 104 9.20 -8.99 19.20
CA THR A 104 9.45 -9.59 20.53
C THR A 104 10.95 -9.65 20.82
N ASN A 105 11.32 -9.74 22.10
CA ASN A 105 12.70 -10.03 22.51
C ASN A 105 13.12 -11.49 22.23
N SER A 106 12.36 -12.26 21.44
CA SER A 106 12.75 -13.62 21.07
C SER A 106 13.86 -13.58 20.02
N THR A 107 14.90 -14.38 20.24
CA THR A 107 15.98 -14.60 19.27
C THR A 107 15.58 -15.53 18.11
N ASP A 108 14.34 -16.03 18.10
CA ASP A 108 13.79 -16.91 17.06
C ASP A 108 13.45 -16.11 15.79
N TYR A 109 14.47 -15.51 15.17
CA TYR A 109 14.38 -15.01 13.81
C TYR A 109 14.16 -16.19 12.87
N VAL A 110 12.92 -16.34 12.37
CA VAL A 110 12.58 -17.31 11.33
C VAL A 110 12.55 -16.57 9.99
N PRO A 111 13.64 -16.61 9.19
CA PRO A 111 13.59 -16.09 7.83
C PRO A 111 12.51 -16.85 7.05
N HIS A 112 11.68 -16.12 6.30
CA HIS A 112 10.47 -16.64 5.63
C HIS A 112 9.40 -17.25 6.57
N GLY A 113 9.50 -17.03 7.89
CA GLY A 113 8.47 -17.43 8.85
C GLY A 113 7.23 -16.53 8.82
N PRO A 114 6.05 -17.04 9.24
CA PRO A 114 4.86 -16.22 9.38
C PRO A 114 5.09 -15.10 10.40
N ILE A 115 4.64 -13.88 10.11
CA ILE A 115 4.95 -12.68 10.91
C ILE A 115 4.57 -12.85 12.39
N SER A 116 3.56 -13.68 12.68
CA SER A 116 3.12 -14.07 14.02
C SER A 116 4.17 -14.80 14.87
N SER A 117 5.26 -15.35 14.29
CA SER A 117 6.39 -15.87 15.07
C SER A 117 7.39 -14.79 15.50
N SER A 118 7.42 -13.65 14.81
CA SER A 118 8.42 -12.59 15.01
C SER A 118 7.89 -11.40 15.82
N GLY A 119 6.56 -11.21 15.86
CA GLY A 119 5.96 -10.09 16.57
C GLY A 119 4.45 -9.99 16.46
N SER A 120 3.91 -8.89 16.99
CA SER A 120 2.51 -8.48 16.79
C SER A 120 2.44 -7.46 15.66
N ILE A 121 1.71 -7.77 14.59
CA ILE A 121 1.48 -6.83 13.48
C ILE A 121 0.80 -5.57 14.02
N ILE A 122 1.33 -4.40 13.66
CA ILE A 122 0.63 -3.13 13.80
C ILE A 122 -0.14 -2.93 12.49
N GLY A 123 0.59 -2.70 11.41
CA GLY A 123 0.05 -2.62 10.05
C GLY A 123 -0.97 -1.49 9.87
N ASN A 124 -1.86 -1.69 8.91
CA ASN A 124 -3.02 -0.83 8.69
C ASN A 124 -4.21 -1.19 9.61
N ASP A 125 -5.22 -0.31 9.67
CA ASP A 125 -6.42 -0.47 10.51
C ASP A 125 -7.52 -1.30 9.81
N GLY A 126 -7.15 -2.10 8.81
CA GLY A 126 -8.04 -2.93 8.01
C GLY A 126 -8.76 -4.01 8.81
N VAL A 127 -9.95 -4.39 8.35
CA VAL A 127 -10.81 -5.37 9.05
C VAL A 127 -10.69 -6.80 8.49
N CYS A 128 -9.71 -7.05 7.62
CA CYS A 128 -9.41 -8.39 7.10
C CYS A 128 -9.03 -9.36 8.23
N PRO A 129 -9.71 -10.51 8.37
CA PRO A 129 -9.37 -11.50 9.40
C PRO A 129 -7.90 -11.92 9.33
N ASN A 130 -7.30 -12.15 10.51
CA ASN A 130 -5.93 -12.63 10.66
C ASN A 130 -4.86 -11.74 9.97
N HIS A 131 -5.08 -10.43 9.84
CA HIS A 131 -4.13 -9.49 9.24
C HIS A 131 -3.76 -9.78 7.78
N ALA A 132 -4.66 -10.44 7.03
CA ALA A 132 -4.39 -10.91 5.67
C ALA A 132 -3.98 -9.81 4.65
N LEU A 133 -4.36 -8.55 4.90
CA LEU A 133 -3.99 -7.38 4.10
C LEU A 133 -3.59 -6.20 5.00
N SER A 134 -2.67 -6.44 5.96
CA SER A 134 -2.23 -5.41 6.92
C SER A 134 -1.10 -4.48 6.43
N GLN A 135 -0.80 -4.44 5.14
CA GLN A 135 0.24 -3.57 4.62
C GLN A 135 -0.12 -2.07 4.65
N ILE A 136 0.85 -1.23 4.98
CA ILE A 136 0.71 0.24 4.98
C ILE A 136 0.89 0.76 3.55
N TYR A 137 1.89 0.21 2.84
CA TYR A 137 2.16 0.47 1.44
C TYR A 137 2.37 -0.83 0.67
N GLY A 138 2.27 -0.73 -0.65
CA GLY A 138 2.65 -1.80 -1.56
C GLY A 138 1.46 -2.60 -2.07
N LEU A 139 1.15 -2.38 -3.36
CA LEU A 139 0.06 -3.04 -4.08
C LEU A 139 0.57 -3.76 -5.32
N GLY A 140 1.44 -3.13 -6.12
CA GLY A 140 1.98 -3.73 -7.34
C GLY A 140 2.84 -2.77 -8.16
N SER A 141 3.18 -3.20 -9.38
CA SER A 141 3.84 -2.36 -10.39
C SER A 141 2.93 -1.26 -10.92
N GLU A 142 1.62 -1.40 -10.73
CA GLU A 142 0.56 -0.47 -11.13
C GLU A 142 0.68 0.87 -10.38
N THR A 143 1.23 0.86 -9.17
CA THR A 143 1.49 2.07 -8.37
C THR A 143 2.86 2.67 -8.64
N ARG A 144 3.69 2.09 -9.52
CA ARG A 144 5.04 2.59 -9.81
C ARG A 144 4.99 4.03 -10.34
N LYS A 145 5.78 4.92 -9.74
CA LYS A 145 5.82 6.38 -10.04
C LYS A 145 4.47 7.10 -9.84
N THR A 146 3.52 6.48 -9.15
CA THR A 146 2.31 7.16 -8.64
C THR A 146 2.66 7.83 -7.32
N SER A 147 2.41 9.13 -7.20
CA SER A 147 2.70 9.84 -5.95
C SER A 147 1.80 9.36 -4.81
N THR A 148 2.42 8.98 -3.70
CA THR A 148 1.76 8.64 -2.44
C THR A 148 1.75 9.82 -1.46
N TYR A 149 2.07 11.04 -1.92
CA TYR A 149 2.27 12.20 -1.05
C TYR A 149 0.99 12.70 -0.36
N LEU A 150 1.07 12.81 0.96
CA LEU A 150 0.05 13.29 1.87
C LEU A 150 0.26 14.78 2.17
N PRO A 151 -0.64 15.68 1.75
CA PRO A 151 -0.50 17.11 2.05
C PRO A 151 -0.70 17.40 3.55
N GLY A 152 -0.05 18.44 4.06
CA GLY A 152 -0.33 18.96 5.39
C GLY A 152 -1.83 19.28 5.63
N PRO A 153 -2.37 19.08 6.84
CA PRO A 153 -1.67 18.65 8.06
C PRO A 153 -1.61 17.12 8.22
N TYR A 154 -1.85 16.34 7.17
CA TYR A 154 -2.02 14.88 7.28
C TYR A 154 -0.69 14.12 7.27
N GLY A 155 -0.67 12.96 7.94
CA GLY A 155 0.43 12.00 7.90
C GLY A 155 0.07 10.69 8.61
N ILE A 156 0.82 9.62 8.34
CA ILE A 156 0.62 8.30 8.97
C ILE A 156 1.53 8.19 10.18
N GLU A 157 0.97 8.02 11.38
CA GLU A 157 1.72 7.92 12.64
C GLU A 157 2.49 6.59 12.73
N VAL A 158 3.82 6.65 12.86
CA VAL A 158 4.70 5.47 13.02
C VAL A 158 5.84 5.76 14.02
N GLY A 159 6.53 4.72 14.47
CA GLY A 159 7.61 4.83 15.47
C GLY A 159 7.10 5.23 16.86
N LYS A 160 5.86 4.83 17.18
CA LYS A 160 5.18 5.15 18.46
C LYS A 160 5.61 4.19 19.59
N TYR A 161 6.07 3.00 19.22
CA TYR A 161 6.48 1.95 20.14
C TYR A 161 8.00 1.74 20.05
N GLU A 162 8.68 1.58 21.20
CA GLU A 162 10.15 1.47 21.25
C GLU A 162 10.72 0.28 20.44
N ASN A 163 9.94 -0.80 20.31
CA ASN A 163 10.30 -2.01 19.56
C ASN A 163 9.54 -2.13 18.21
N GLU A 164 9.20 -1.01 17.59
CA GLU A 164 8.57 -0.99 16.26
C GLU A 164 9.59 -1.32 15.17
N LEU A 165 9.36 -2.42 14.46
CA LEU A 165 10.19 -2.94 13.37
C LEU A 165 9.41 -2.95 12.06
N TRP A 166 10.14 -2.92 10.94
CA TRP A 166 9.57 -2.95 9.60
C TRP A 166 9.83 -4.27 8.88
N LEU A 167 8.87 -4.66 8.06
CA LEU A 167 8.92 -5.82 7.18
C LEU A 167 8.69 -5.37 5.74
N LEU A 168 9.45 -5.97 4.82
CA LEU A 168 9.20 -5.92 3.39
C LEU A 168 8.94 -7.32 2.85
N ASN A 169 7.82 -7.54 2.15
CA ASN A 169 7.72 -8.63 1.19
C ASN A 169 8.02 -8.09 -0.22
N VAL A 170 8.80 -8.84 -0.98
CA VAL A 170 9.19 -8.50 -2.36
C VAL A 170 8.87 -9.69 -3.24
N HIS A 171 7.77 -9.57 -3.98
CA HIS A 171 7.36 -10.50 -5.03
C HIS A 171 7.75 -9.92 -6.39
N ALA A 172 8.82 -10.44 -6.96
CA ALA A 172 9.38 -10.01 -8.24
C ALA A 172 9.53 -11.20 -9.20
N ILE A 173 9.15 -10.99 -10.46
CA ILE A 173 9.13 -12.00 -11.52
C ILE A 173 10.04 -11.52 -12.65
N ASP A 174 11.07 -12.29 -12.98
CA ASP A 174 11.89 -12.03 -14.16
C ASP A 174 11.15 -12.53 -15.40
N THR A 175 10.65 -11.62 -16.24
CA THR A 175 9.89 -11.97 -17.44
C THR A 175 10.77 -12.20 -18.67
N ARG A 176 12.10 -12.05 -18.58
CA ARG A 176 13.01 -12.16 -19.72
C ARG A 176 12.93 -13.58 -20.29
N GLY A 177 12.75 -13.68 -21.60
CA GLY A 177 12.72 -14.98 -22.31
C GLY A 177 11.51 -15.88 -22.06
N THR A 178 10.56 -15.50 -21.20
CA THR A 178 9.33 -16.27 -20.93
C THR A 178 8.46 -16.45 -22.19
N ILE A 179 7.68 -17.54 -22.27
CA ILE A 179 6.80 -17.79 -23.43
C ILE A 179 5.61 -16.83 -23.47
N ASP A 180 5.03 -16.55 -22.30
CA ASP A 180 3.84 -15.74 -22.08
C ASP A 180 4.09 -14.82 -20.87
N PRO A 181 4.72 -13.65 -21.05
CA PRO A 181 5.04 -12.74 -19.96
C PRO A 181 3.80 -12.37 -19.13
N PHE A 182 2.68 -12.07 -19.79
CA PHE A 182 1.44 -11.69 -19.12
C PHE A 182 0.85 -12.84 -18.29
N GLY A 183 0.88 -14.07 -18.79
CA GLY A 183 0.51 -15.23 -18.00
C GLY A 183 1.42 -15.47 -16.78
N CYS A 184 2.71 -15.16 -16.88
CA CYS A 184 3.59 -15.13 -15.70
C CYS A 184 3.14 -14.05 -14.71
N LEU A 185 2.79 -12.84 -15.18
CA LEU A 185 2.30 -11.76 -14.31
C LEU A 185 1.00 -12.16 -13.60
N GLU A 186 0.06 -12.79 -14.29
CA GLU A 186 -1.18 -13.33 -13.67
C GLU A 186 -0.95 -14.62 -12.85
N CYS A 187 0.31 -15.00 -12.61
CA CYS A 187 0.69 -16.16 -11.81
C CYS A 187 0.03 -17.46 -12.28
N ARG A 188 -0.16 -17.66 -13.59
CA ARG A 188 -0.89 -18.80 -14.16
C ARG A 188 -0.14 -20.11 -13.98
N CYS A 189 -0.73 -21.06 -13.26
CA CYS A 189 -0.04 -22.27 -12.81
C CYS A 189 0.46 -23.18 -13.96
N ASP A 190 -0.21 -23.14 -15.12
CA ASP A 190 0.21 -23.92 -16.30
C ASP A 190 1.56 -23.48 -16.88
N LEU A 191 2.00 -22.25 -16.57
CA LEU A 191 3.30 -21.72 -16.99
C LEU A 191 4.43 -21.99 -15.98
N TYR A 192 4.13 -22.38 -14.74
CA TYR A 192 5.13 -22.62 -13.69
C TYR A 192 5.47 -24.11 -13.50
N ASN A 193 4.71 -25.01 -14.14
CA ASN A 193 4.91 -26.48 -14.06
C ASN A 193 4.99 -27.02 -12.62
N VAL A 194 4.20 -26.43 -11.71
CA VAL A 194 4.11 -26.81 -10.30
C VAL A 194 2.84 -27.61 -10.03
N THR A 195 2.94 -28.57 -9.11
CA THR A 195 1.81 -29.43 -8.68
C THR A 195 1.60 -29.43 -7.17
N VAL A 196 2.54 -28.86 -6.44
CA VAL A 196 2.54 -28.64 -4.99
C VAL A 196 2.69 -27.14 -4.79
N GLY A 197 1.92 -26.54 -3.88
CA GLY A 197 1.98 -25.12 -3.60
C GLY A 197 2.95 -24.74 -2.49
N GLU A 198 3.07 -23.43 -2.26
CA GLU A 198 3.93 -22.82 -1.23
C GLU A 198 3.71 -23.42 0.18
N ASP A 199 2.49 -23.86 0.49
CA ASP A 199 2.13 -24.47 1.78
C ASP A 199 2.47 -25.98 1.89
N GLY A 200 3.21 -26.50 0.91
CA GLY A 200 3.64 -27.89 0.81
C GLY A 200 2.53 -28.90 0.44
N LYS A 201 1.31 -28.44 0.11
CA LYS A 201 0.19 -29.31 -0.25
C LYS A 201 -0.01 -29.36 -1.77
N PRO A 202 -0.60 -30.44 -2.32
CA PRO A 202 -1.01 -30.46 -3.72
C PRO A 202 -1.91 -29.28 -4.06
N LEU A 203 -1.75 -28.70 -5.25
CA LEU A 203 -2.66 -27.66 -5.74
C LEU A 203 -4.09 -28.19 -5.77
N ARG A 204 -5.05 -27.35 -5.33
CA ARG A 204 -6.47 -27.71 -5.33
C ARG A 204 -6.99 -27.89 -6.76
N ASP A 205 -7.83 -28.89 -6.98
CA ASP A 205 -8.54 -29.09 -8.25
C ASP A 205 -9.19 -27.78 -8.75
N GLY A 206 -8.83 -27.37 -9.97
CA GLY A 206 -9.31 -26.14 -10.59
C GLY A 206 -8.61 -24.85 -10.17
N TYR A 207 -7.53 -24.91 -9.38
CA TYR A 207 -6.70 -23.74 -9.09
C TYR A 207 -5.84 -23.38 -10.32
N GLN A 208 -6.16 -22.26 -10.98
CA GLN A 208 -5.58 -21.88 -12.27
C GLN A 208 -4.46 -20.83 -12.17
N GLY A 209 -4.41 -20.05 -11.10
CA GLY A 209 -3.38 -19.02 -10.92
C GLY A 209 -3.38 -18.38 -9.53
N GLY A 210 -2.26 -17.74 -9.18
CA GLY A 210 -2.04 -17.01 -7.93
C GLY A 210 -0.88 -17.56 -7.10
N LEU A 211 -0.69 -17.02 -5.88
CA LEU A 211 0.49 -17.27 -5.01
C LEU A 211 0.88 -18.75 -4.85
N PHE A 212 -0.07 -19.67 -4.70
CA PHE A 212 0.27 -21.10 -4.56
C PHE A 212 1.02 -21.71 -5.75
N CYS A 213 1.07 -21.06 -6.92
CA CYS A 213 1.90 -21.50 -8.04
C CYS A 213 2.93 -20.47 -8.53
N CYS A 214 3.04 -19.33 -7.84
CA CYS A 214 4.03 -18.28 -8.08
C CYS A 214 4.62 -17.85 -6.72
N TYR A 215 5.49 -18.71 -6.19
CA TYR A 215 6.15 -18.56 -4.89
C TYR A 215 7.68 -18.58 -5.04
N ASP A 216 8.40 -18.38 -3.93
CA ASP A 216 9.85 -18.23 -3.97
C ASP A 216 10.58 -19.41 -4.65
N GLY A 217 11.44 -19.12 -5.61
CA GLY A 217 12.27 -20.10 -6.32
C GLY A 217 11.58 -20.89 -7.44
N VAL A 218 10.30 -20.64 -7.76
CA VAL A 218 9.68 -21.21 -8.98
C VAL A 218 10.16 -20.46 -10.23
N ARG A 219 9.94 -21.06 -11.41
CA ARG A 219 10.32 -20.46 -12.69
C ARG A 219 9.20 -20.55 -13.71
N CYS A 220 8.78 -19.42 -14.28
CA CYS A 220 7.85 -19.34 -15.39
C CYS A 220 8.50 -19.89 -16.68
N GLN A 221 7.72 -20.56 -17.52
CA GLN A 221 8.20 -21.28 -18.68
C GLN A 221 8.91 -20.36 -19.69
N LEU A 222 10.13 -20.75 -20.06
CA LEU A 222 10.98 -20.05 -21.02
C LEU A 222 10.75 -20.55 -22.45
N LYS A 223 11.02 -19.67 -23.42
CA LYS A 223 11.10 -20.03 -24.84
C LYS A 223 12.25 -21.02 -25.05
N ASP A 224 12.03 -22.01 -25.92
CA ASP A 224 13.01 -23.05 -26.23
C ASP A 224 14.38 -22.45 -26.62
N GLY A 225 15.44 -22.90 -25.92
CA GLY A 225 16.80 -22.43 -26.14
C GLY A 225 17.12 -21.03 -25.60
N TYR A 226 16.20 -20.34 -24.91
CA TYR A 226 16.53 -19.09 -24.24
C TYR A 226 17.47 -19.32 -23.06
N VAL A 227 18.63 -18.65 -23.10
CA VAL A 227 19.58 -18.58 -21.99
C VAL A 227 19.88 -17.12 -21.72
N GLY A 228 19.73 -16.71 -20.47
CA GLY A 228 20.06 -15.36 -20.01
C GLY A 228 20.82 -15.44 -18.69
N GLU A 229 21.52 -14.36 -18.36
CA GLU A 229 22.31 -14.25 -17.14
C GLU A 229 21.41 -14.05 -15.91
N ASN A 230 21.83 -14.62 -14.78
CA ASN A 230 21.32 -14.22 -13.46
C ASN A 230 21.80 -12.80 -13.16
N ARG A 231 20.90 -11.96 -12.66
CA ARG A 231 21.18 -10.57 -12.28
C ARG A 231 20.79 -10.32 -10.83
N THR A 232 21.54 -9.46 -10.16
CA THR A 232 21.28 -9.07 -8.77
C THR A 232 20.52 -7.75 -8.74
N TYR A 233 19.53 -7.70 -7.85
CA TYR A 233 18.54 -6.65 -7.72
C TYR A 233 18.32 -6.29 -6.25
N TYR A 234 17.73 -5.12 -6.05
CA TYR A 234 17.30 -4.61 -4.75
C TYR A 234 15.93 -3.96 -4.91
N LEU A 235 15.09 -4.01 -3.88
CA LEU A 235 14.03 -3.03 -3.74
C LEU A 235 14.64 -1.80 -3.06
N GLU A 236 14.82 -0.72 -3.82
CA GLU A 236 15.17 0.58 -3.28
C GLU A 236 13.89 1.32 -2.91
N TYR A 237 13.86 1.91 -1.72
CA TYR A 237 12.68 2.64 -1.23
C TYR A 237 13.07 3.94 -0.55
N THR A 238 12.32 5.00 -0.85
CA THR A 238 12.51 6.33 -0.26
C THR A 238 11.31 6.66 0.61
N VAL A 239 11.59 6.92 1.88
CA VAL A 239 10.59 7.32 2.88
C VAL A 239 10.66 8.82 3.03
N HIS A 240 9.54 9.51 2.82
CA HIS A 240 9.39 10.93 3.12
C HIS A 240 8.59 11.07 4.40
N TYR A 241 9.07 11.88 5.33
CA TYR A 241 8.55 11.96 6.69
C TYR A 241 8.76 13.34 7.30
N GLN A 242 8.02 13.64 8.37
CA GLN A 242 8.30 14.76 9.27
C GLN A 242 8.31 14.24 10.71
N GLU A 243 9.02 14.93 11.61
CA GLU A 243 8.92 14.63 13.05
C GLU A 243 7.46 14.75 13.51
N TRP A 244 7.04 13.90 14.45
CA TRP A 244 5.69 13.98 14.98
C TRP A 244 5.48 15.24 15.82
N ASP A 245 4.33 15.90 15.65
CA ASP A 245 3.88 17.06 16.41
C ASP A 245 2.35 17.02 16.53
N ASP A 246 1.80 17.58 17.61
CA ASP A 246 0.35 17.54 17.90
C ASP A 246 -0.52 18.33 16.89
N SER A 247 0.08 19.10 15.98
CA SER A 247 -0.64 19.71 14.85
C SER A 247 -0.92 18.76 13.69
N ILE A 248 -0.28 17.59 13.65
CA ILE A 248 -0.46 16.57 12.60
C ILE A 248 -1.77 15.81 12.83
N LEU A 249 -2.55 15.65 11.76
CA LEU A 249 -3.76 14.83 11.79
C LEU A 249 -3.44 13.39 11.35
N PRO A 250 -3.47 12.40 12.28
CA PRO A 250 -3.13 11.01 11.96
C PRO A 250 -4.11 10.43 10.96
N LEU A 251 -3.59 9.90 9.86
CA LEU A 251 -4.35 9.13 8.90
C LEU A 251 -4.40 7.65 9.29
N LYS A 252 -5.52 7.04 8.90
CA LYS A 252 -5.82 5.64 9.10
C LYS A 252 -5.92 4.96 7.75
N ILE A 253 -5.11 3.91 7.56
CA ILE A 253 -5.01 3.18 6.29
C ILE A 253 -5.90 1.97 6.35
N TYR A 254 -6.50 1.67 5.21
CA TYR A 254 -7.42 0.57 5.03
C TYR A 254 -7.25 0.03 3.60
N ILE A 255 -6.93 -1.26 3.44
CA ILE A 255 -6.81 -1.97 2.15
C ILE A 255 -7.82 -3.11 2.15
N PHE A 256 -8.66 -3.21 1.13
CA PHE A 256 -9.54 -4.38 0.98
C PHE A 256 -9.44 -5.01 -0.38
N ASP A 257 -10.04 -6.18 -0.40
CA ASP A 257 -10.29 -7.04 -1.53
C ASP A 257 -11.80 -7.25 -1.67
N SER A 258 -12.25 -7.65 -2.86
CA SER A 258 -13.64 -7.98 -3.13
C SER A 258 -13.73 -9.34 -3.80
N THR A 259 -14.32 -10.32 -3.10
CA THR A 259 -14.50 -11.66 -3.64
C THR A 259 -15.85 -11.79 -4.35
N PHE A 260 -15.83 -12.31 -5.58
CA PHE A 260 -17.06 -12.62 -6.34
C PHE A 260 -17.40 -14.10 -6.22
N GLU A 261 -18.63 -14.41 -5.82
CA GLU A 261 -19.12 -15.78 -5.63
C GLU A 261 -20.48 -15.97 -6.32
N GLY A 262 -20.47 -16.61 -7.49
CA GLY A 262 -21.66 -16.96 -8.28
C GLY A 262 -22.38 -15.76 -8.88
N SER A 263 -23.32 -15.18 -8.13
CA SER A 263 -24.03 -13.93 -8.48
C SER A 263 -23.86 -12.84 -7.42
N THR A 264 -22.98 -13.06 -6.44
CA THR A 264 -22.80 -12.18 -5.27
C THR A 264 -21.42 -11.56 -5.32
N CYS A 265 -21.34 -10.24 -5.51
CA CYS A 265 -20.11 -9.50 -5.26
C CYS A 265 -20.06 -9.14 -3.78
N LYS A 266 -19.16 -9.78 -3.01
CA LYS A 266 -18.85 -9.39 -1.63
C LYS A 266 -17.82 -8.26 -1.70
N VAL A 267 -18.32 -7.04 -1.94
CA VAL A 267 -17.48 -5.85 -1.89
C VAL A 267 -17.17 -5.54 -0.44
N PHE A 268 -15.89 -5.57 -0.12
CA PHE A 268 -15.35 -4.85 1.00
C PHE A 268 -14.65 -3.58 0.45
N VAL A 269 -14.80 -2.40 1.09
CA VAL A 269 -14.77 -1.05 0.42
C VAL A 269 -13.47 -0.23 0.67
N HIS A 270 -12.38 -0.90 0.99
CA HIS A 270 -11.12 -0.33 1.54
C HIS A 270 -10.29 0.59 0.62
N VAL A 271 -10.74 1.81 0.31
CA VAL A 271 -9.97 3.03 0.64
C VAL A 271 -10.94 4.07 1.17
N LEU A 272 -10.77 4.47 2.42
CA LEU A 272 -11.37 5.69 2.94
C LEU A 272 -10.36 6.34 3.87
N VAL A 273 -9.76 7.44 3.42
CA VAL A 273 -8.88 8.28 4.23
C VAL A 273 -9.76 9.04 5.23
N LEU A 274 -10.13 8.33 6.30
CA LEU A 274 -10.95 8.86 7.37
C LEU A 274 -10.08 9.68 8.32
N ASN A 275 -10.24 10.99 8.23
CA ASN A 275 -9.83 11.86 9.32
C ASN A 275 -10.75 11.61 10.52
N ARG A 276 -10.17 11.48 11.72
CA ARG A 276 -10.92 11.18 12.94
C ARG A 276 -11.73 12.42 13.36
N MET A 277 -13.00 12.48 13.00
CA MET A 277 -13.98 13.34 13.68
C MET A 277 -14.27 12.78 15.08
N ASP A 278 -13.26 12.79 15.95
CA ASP A 278 -13.52 12.79 17.39
C ASP A 278 -14.25 14.10 17.69
N SER A 279 -15.57 13.98 17.87
CA SER A 279 -16.40 15.08 18.32
C SER A 279 -15.77 15.71 19.56
N VAL A 280 -15.54 17.03 19.50
CA VAL A 280 -15.15 17.83 20.67
C VAL A 280 -16.33 17.85 21.66
N LEU A 281 -16.43 16.77 22.43
CA LEU A 281 -17.24 16.66 23.63
C LEU A 281 -16.28 16.66 24.81
N ARG A 282 -15.67 17.82 25.05
CA ARG A 282 -15.24 18.18 26.39
C ARG A 282 -16.51 18.57 27.19
N PRO A 283 -16.63 18.17 28.46
CA PRO A 283 -17.74 18.58 29.32
C PRO A 283 -17.72 20.08 29.63
#